data_AF-K9KB53-F1
#
_entry.id   AF-K9KB53-F1
#
_cell.length_a   1.000
_cell.length_b   1.000
_cell.length_c   1.000
_cell.angle_alpha   90.00
_cell.angle_beta   90.00
_cell.angle_gamma   90.00
#
_symmetry.space_group_name_H-M   'P 1'
#
loop_
_entity.id
_entity.type
_entity.pdbx_description
1 polymer ?
#
loop_
_entity_poly.entity_id
_entity_poly.type
_entity_poly.pdbx_seq_one_letter_code
_entity_poly.pdbx_strand_id
1 'polypeptide(L)'
;RKELVKRVAFALHRGLIFNPRAKPSELMPKLKELGATMDGFHRSFEYIQDYVNIYGLKIWQEEVSRIINYNVEQECNNFLRTKIQDWQSMYQSTHIPIPKFTPVDESVTFIGRLCREILRITDPKMTCHIDQLNTWYDMKTHQEVTSSRLFSEIQTTLGTFGLNGLDRLLCFMIVKELQNFLSMFQKIILRDRTVQDTLKTLMNAVSPLKSIVANSNKIYFSAIAKTQKIWTAYLEAIMKVGQMQILRQQIANELNYSCRFDSKHLAAALENLNKALLADIEAHYQDPSLPYPKEDNTLLYEITAYLEAAGIHNPLNKIYITTKRLPYFPIVNFLFLIAQLPKLQYNKNLGMVCRKPADPVDWPPLVLGLLTLLKQFHSRYTEQFLALIGQFIRSTVEQCTSQKIPEMPADVVGALLFLEDYVRYTKLPRRVAEAHVPNFIFDEFRTVL
;
A
#
# COMPACT_ATOMS: atom_id res chain seq x y z
N ARG A 1 -5.20 25.49 27.87
CA ARG A 1 -5.83 24.31 27.22
C ARG A 1 -6.91 24.69 26.20
N LYS A 2 -8.06 25.30 26.58
CA LYS A 2 -9.12 25.70 25.63
C LYS A 2 -8.61 26.51 24.42
N GLU A 3 -7.84 27.55 24.68
CA GLU A 3 -7.29 28.39 23.60
C GLU A 3 -6.28 27.62 22.72
N LEU A 4 -5.44 26.76 23.33
CA LEU A 4 -4.52 25.88 22.59
C LEU A 4 -5.29 25.00 21.60
N VAL A 5 -6.36 24.34 22.06
CA VAL A 5 -7.18 23.47 21.21
C VAL A 5 -7.78 24.24 20.05
N LYS A 6 -8.32 25.43 20.31
CA LYS A 6 -8.89 26.30 19.28
C LYS A 6 -7.85 26.72 18.25
N ARG A 7 -6.66 27.17 18.71
CA ARG A 7 -5.58 27.67 17.85
C ARG A 7 -4.96 26.56 17.00
N VAL A 8 -4.66 25.42 17.59
CA VAL A 8 -4.11 24.25 16.88
C VAL A 8 -5.11 23.71 15.86
N ALA A 9 -6.36 23.48 16.25
CA ALA A 9 -7.38 22.97 15.33
C ALA A 9 -7.62 23.93 14.15
N PHE A 10 -7.63 25.24 14.40
CA PHE A 10 -7.76 26.25 13.34
C PHE A 10 -6.52 26.28 12.43
N ALA A 11 -5.31 26.20 12.98
CA ALA A 11 -4.08 26.17 12.19
C ALA A 11 -4.03 24.93 11.28
N LEU A 12 -4.33 23.75 11.80
CA LEU A 12 -4.43 22.50 11.02
C LEU A 12 -5.49 22.62 9.91
N HIS A 13 -6.67 23.14 10.24
CA HIS A 13 -7.75 23.32 9.27
C HIS A 13 -7.33 24.26 8.13
N ARG A 14 -6.84 25.46 8.45
CA ARG A 14 -6.50 26.49 7.46
C ARG A 14 -5.23 26.16 6.68
N GLY A 15 -4.20 25.62 7.35
CA GLY A 15 -2.89 25.33 6.76
C GLY A 15 -2.97 24.25 5.68
N LEU A 16 -3.85 23.26 5.85
CA LEU A 16 -4.01 22.12 4.95
C LEU A 16 -5.23 22.27 4.02
N ILE A 17 -5.40 23.46 3.45
CA ILE A 17 -6.31 23.71 2.32
C ILE A 17 -5.45 23.86 1.08
N PHE A 18 -5.69 23.02 0.07
CA PHE A 18 -4.92 22.96 -1.17
C PHE A 18 -5.76 23.40 -2.35
N ASN A 19 -5.14 24.04 -3.34
CA ASN A 19 -5.79 24.32 -4.62
C ASN A 19 -5.56 23.16 -5.60
N PRO A 20 -6.60 22.41 -6.01
CA PRO A 20 -6.44 21.27 -6.93
C PRO A 20 -5.90 21.67 -8.32
N ARG A 21 -6.00 22.94 -8.69
CA ARG A 21 -5.54 23.50 -9.97
C ARG A 21 -4.14 24.10 -9.90
N ALA A 22 -3.48 24.09 -8.74
CA ALA A 22 -2.12 24.58 -8.63
C ALA A 22 -1.17 23.75 -9.51
N LYS A 23 -0.37 24.45 -10.32
CA LYS A 23 0.63 23.81 -11.21
C LYS A 23 1.76 23.18 -10.39
N PRO A 24 2.50 23.94 -9.55
CA PRO A 24 3.36 23.33 -8.55
C PRO A 24 2.51 22.82 -7.37
N SER A 25 2.90 21.71 -6.75
CA SER A 25 2.27 21.26 -5.51
C SER A 25 2.52 22.27 -4.39
N GLU A 26 1.46 22.65 -3.71
CA GLU A 26 1.52 23.53 -2.53
C GLU A 26 1.80 22.73 -1.24
N LEU A 27 1.91 21.40 -1.32
CA LEU A 27 1.96 20.51 -0.16
C LEU A 27 3.16 20.80 0.74
N MET A 28 4.38 20.71 0.20
CA MET A 28 5.60 20.92 0.98
C MET A 28 5.71 22.34 1.55
N PRO A 29 5.46 23.43 0.78
CA PRO A 29 5.46 24.78 1.34
C PRO A 29 4.46 24.96 2.49
N LYS A 30 3.22 24.45 2.35
CA LYS A 30 2.18 24.56 3.39
C LYS A 30 2.52 23.74 4.63
N LEU A 31 3.10 22.55 4.46
CA LEU A 31 3.56 21.75 5.59
C LEU A 31 4.65 22.48 6.38
N LYS A 32 5.65 23.08 5.71
CA LYS A 32 6.71 23.85 6.38
C LYS A 32 6.18 25.06 7.15
N GLU A 33 5.27 25.83 6.55
CA GLU A 33 4.63 26.97 7.20
C GLU A 33 3.83 26.54 8.44
N LEU A 34 3.07 25.45 8.30
CA LEU A 34 2.30 24.89 9.41
C LEU A 34 3.23 24.31 10.49
N GLY A 35 4.32 23.65 10.11
CA GLY A 35 5.32 23.11 11.02
C GLY A 35 5.94 24.21 11.88
N ALA A 36 6.34 25.32 11.28
CA ALA A 36 6.84 26.49 12.00
C ALA A 36 5.80 27.08 12.97
N THR A 37 4.51 27.10 12.57
CA THR A 37 3.42 27.55 13.43
C THR A 37 3.23 26.62 14.63
N MET A 38 3.25 25.31 14.40
CA MET A 38 3.08 24.28 15.44
C MET A 38 4.27 24.27 16.41
N ASP A 39 5.50 24.42 15.92
CA ASP A 39 6.70 24.58 16.74
C ASP A 39 6.65 25.85 17.59
N GLY A 40 6.14 26.96 17.04
CA GLY A 40 5.88 28.18 17.79
C GLY A 40 4.93 27.97 18.98
N PHE A 41 3.85 27.20 18.79
CA PHE A 41 2.95 26.84 19.89
C PHE A 41 3.63 25.93 20.91
N HIS A 42 4.38 24.92 20.46
CA HIS A 42 5.11 24.01 21.33
C HIS A 42 6.09 24.76 22.23
N ARG A 43 6.96 25.59 21.66
CA ARG A 43 7.95 26.40 22.40
C ARG A 43 7.29 27.40 23.36
N SER A 44 6.14 27.94 23.00
CA SER A 44 5.39 28.82 23.91
C SER A 44 4.92 28.10 25.16
N PHE A 45 4.50 26.83 25.02
CA PHE A 45 4.12 25.98 26.15
C PHE A 45 5.32 25.50 26.96
N GLU A 46 6.45 25.24 26.31
CA GLU A 46 7.71 24.94 26.98
C GLU A 46 8.20 26.13 27.81
N TYR A 47 8.13 27.35 27.26
CA TYR A 47 8.55 28.56 27.97
C TYR A 47 7.67 28.85 29.20
N ILE A 48 6.33 28.79 29.05
CA ILE A 48 5.42 29.17 30.13
C ILE A 48 5.38 28.15 31.28
N GLN A 49 5.85 26.92 31.05
CA GLN A 49 5.73 25.81 31.99
C GLN A 49 6.37 26.13 33.35
N ASP A 50 7.53 26.80 33.33
CA ASP A 50 8.29 27.15 34.53
C ASP A 50 7.67 28.35 35.27
N TYR A 51 7.08 29.31 34.55
CA TYR A 51 6.45 30.49 35.14
C TYR A 51 5.15 30.17 35.88
N VAL A 52 4.39 29.19 35.39
CA VAL A 52 3.05 28.87 35.91
C VAL A 52 3.06 27.54 36.68
N ASN A 53 4.22 26.89 36.79
CA ASN A 53 4.38 25.59 37.44
C ASN A 53 3.37 24.54 36.94
N ILE A 54 3.32 24.38 35.62
CA ILE A 54 2.46 23.39 34.94
C ILE A 54 3.29 22.49 34.05
N TYR A 55 2.83 21.27 33.80
CA TYR A 55 3.47 20.37 32.83
C TYR A 55 3.11 20.76 31.38
N GLY A 56 3.74 21.82 30.87
CA GLY A 56 3.46 22.40 29.54
C GLY A 56 3.58 21.39 28.41
N LEU A 57 4.67 20.61 28.39
CA LEU A 57 4.90 19.58 27.37
C LEU A 57 3.84 18.47 27.41
N LYS A 58 3.44 18.01 28.61
CA LYS A 58 2.38 17.02 28.77
C LYS A 58 1.05 17.53 28.23
N ILE A 59 0.71 18.78 28.54
CA ILE A 59 -0.50 19.44 28.03
C ILE A 59 -0.49 19.49 26.50
N TRP A 60 0.64 19.87 25.91
CA TRP A 60 0.81 19.90 24.46
C TRP A 60 0.55 18.52 23.84
N GLN A 61 1.23 17.48 24.34
CA GLN A 61 1.08 16.12 23.83
C GLN A 61 -0.35 15.59 23.97
N GLU A 62 -0.99 15.79 25.13
CA GLU A 62 -2.38 15.40 25.38
C GLU A 62 -3.34 16.07 24.39
N GLU A 63 -3.29 17.40 24.25
CA GLU A 63 -4.26 18.13 23.43
C GLU A 63 -4.01 17.95 21.93
N VAL A 64 -2.76 17.92 21.46
CA VAL A 64 -2.45 17.72 20.04
C VAL A 64 -2.82 16.31 19.60
N SER A 65 -2.48 15.28 20.39
CA SER A 65 -2.91 13.91 20.14
C SER A 65 -4.43 13.81 20.04
N ARG A 66 -5.14 14.45 20.98
CA ARG A 66 -6.60 14.45 21.03
C ARG A 66 -7.21 15.11 19.78
N ILE A 67 -6.69 16.26 19.36
CA ILE A 67 -7.17 16.98 18.16
C ILE A 67 -6.99 16.14 16.90
N ILE A 68 -5.80 15.58 16.70
CA ILE A 68 -5.47 14.82 15.50
C ILE A 68 -6.30 13.54 15.45
N ASN A 69 -6.30 12.75 16.52
CA ASN A 69 -7.04 11.48 16.55
C ASN A 69 -8.55 11.67 16.42
N TYR A 70 -9.12 12.74 16.98
CA TYR A 70 -10.51 13.09 16.73
C TYR A 70 -10.78 13.35 15.25
N ASN A 71 -9.96 14.17 14.59
CA ASN A 71 -10.17 14.48 13.17
C ASN A 71 -9.97 13.24 12.27
N VAL A 72 -9.02 12.37 12.61
CA VAL A 72 -8.84 11.07 11.94
C VAL A 72 -10.07 10.21 12.09
N GLU A 73 -10.62 10.08 13.30
CA GLU A 73 -11.84 9.31 13.55
C GLU A 73 -13.03 9.86 12.75
N GLN A 74 -13.22 11.17 12.75
CA GLN A 74 -14.30 11.82 12.01
C GLN A 74 -14.14 11.69 10.49
N GLU A 75 -12.91 11.67 9.96
CA GLU A 75 -12.67 11.36 8.53
C GLU A 75 -12.97 9.88 8.23
N CYS A 76 -12.53 8.97 9.11
CA CYS A 76 -12.73 7.54 8.95
C CYS A 76 -14.21 7.13 9.02
N ASN A 77 -15.07 7.91 9.69
CA ASN A 77 -16.52 7.70 9.71
C ASN A 77 -17.15 7.62 8.31
N ASN A 78 -16.51 8.15 7.25
CA ASN A 78 -16.97 8.01 5.87
C ASN A 78 -16.88 6.57 5.33
N PHE A 79 -16.14 5.70 6.01
CA PHE A 79 -15.92 4.30 5.61
C PHE A 79 -16.63 3.30 6.55
N LEU A 80 -17.19 3.77 7.66
CA LEU A 80 -17.86 2.95 8.65
C LEU A 80 -19.36 2.85 8.38
N ARG A 81 -19.94 1.68 8.63
CA ARG A 81 -21.40 1.48 8.62
C ARG A 81 -22.05 2.18 9.82
N THR A 82 -21.45 2.00 10.99
CA THR A 82 -21.87 2.65 12.23
C THR A 82 -20.89 3.79 12.51
N LYS A 83 -21.36 5.03 12.36
CA LYS A 83 -20.53 6.22 12.58
C LYS A 83 -20.38 6.50 14.07
N ILE A 84 -19.17 6.85 14.49
CA ILE A 84 -18.86 7.30 15.85
C ILE A 84 -19.30 8.76 15.98
N GLN A 85 -20.31 9.00 16.81
CA GLN A 85 -20.83 10.34 17.07
C GLN A 85 -19.92 11.10 18.05
N ASP A 86 -20.05 12.42 18.11
CA ASP A 86 -19.22 13.27 18.96
C ASP A 86 -19.23 12.86 20.43
N TRP A 87 -20.41 12.56 20.96
CA TRP A 87 -20.58 12.16 22.37
C TRP A 87 -20.02 10.76 22.66
N GLN A 88 -19.77 9.95 21.63
CA GLN A 88 -19.15 8.62 21.73
C GLN A 88 -17.64 8.68 21.59
N SER A 89 -17.10 9.73 20.98
CA SER A 89 -15.68 9.87 20.72
C SER A 89 -14.91 10.08 22.03
N MET A 90 -13.96 9.19 22.31
CA MET A 90 -13.09 9.32 23.49
C MET A 90 -12.19 10.56 23.45
N TYR A 91 -12.00 11.15 22.25
CA TYR A 91 -11.21 12.35 22.05
C TYR A 91 -12.02 13.63 22.26
N GLN A 92 -13.35 13.55 22.19
CA GLN A 92 -14.20 14.72 22.37
C GLN A 92 -14.48 14.96 23.85
N SER A 93 -14.31 16.21 24.29
CA SER A 93 -14.54 16.62 25.68
C SER A 93 -15.71 17.59 25.76
N THR A 94 -16.61 17.37 26.71
CA THR A 94 -17.70 18.32 27.03
C THR A 94 -17.17 19.63 27.60
N HIS A 95 -16.01 19.61 28.25
CA HIS A 95 -15.41 20.78 28.90
C HIS A 95 -14.49 21.57 27.96
N ILE A 96 -13.77 20.87 27.08
CA ILE A 96 -12.82 21.45 26.11
C ILE A 96 -13.09 20.85 24.73
N PRO A 97 -14.20 21.23 24.08
CA PRO A 97 -14.60 20.64 22.81
C PRO A 97 -13.59 20.97 21.71
N ILE A 98 -13.30 20.00 20.85
CA ILE A 98 -12.56 20.21 19.61
C ILE A 98 -13.51 20.87 18.62
N PRO A 99 -13.14 22.04 18.06
CA PRO A 99 -14.02 22.74 17.13
C PRO A 99 -14.16 21.97 15.82
N LYS A 100 -15.35 22.07 15.24
CA LYS A 100 -15.64 21.61 13.89
C LYS A 100 -15.58 22.77 12.92
N PHE A 101 -15.14 22.47 11.71
CA PHE A 101 -15.12 23.42 10.62
C PHE A 101 -15.95 22.88 9.47
N THR A 102 -16.55 23.77 8.70
CA THR A 102 -17.29 23.39 7.49
C THR A 102 -16.32 22.75 6.50
N PRO A 103 -16.69 21.60 5.89
CA PRO A 103 -15.91 21.01 4.80
C PRO A 103 -15.70 22.01 3.66
N VAL A 104 -14.46 22.08 3.16
CA VAL A 104 -14.07 22.97 2.04
C VAL A 104 -13.95 22.21 0.72
N ASP A 105 -13.94 20.88 0.79
CA ASP A 105 -13.90 19.93 -0.30
C ASP A 105 -14.68 18.67 0.13
N GLU A 106 -14.54 17.55 -0.59
CA GLU A 106 -15.20 16.30 -0.21
C GLU A 106 -14.57 15.60 1.02
N SER A 107 -13.55 16.20 1.65
CA SER A 107 -12.95 15.73 2.90
C SER A 107 -13.68 16.34 4.10
N VAL A 108 -13.90 15.55 5.16
CA VAL A 108 -14.60 16.03 6.36
C VAL A 108 -13.68 16.92 7.21
N THR A 109 -12.38 16.61 7.20
CA THR A 109 -11.36 17.20 8.07
C THR A 109 -10.07 17.49 7.30
N PHE A 110 -9.11 18.12 7.98
CA PHE A 110 -7.80 18.43 7.38
C PHE A 110 -7.00 17.18 7.01
N ILE A 111 -7.17 16.05 7.71
CA ILE A 111 -6.38 14.84 7.44
C ILE A 111 -6.83 14.17 6.15
N GLY A 112 -8.13 14.24 5.84
CA GLY A 112 -8.66 13.82 4.54
C GLY A 112 -8.09 14.65 3.39
N ARG A 113 -8.01 15.98 3.57
CA ARG A 113 -7.40 16.88 2.58
C ARG A 113 -5.93 16.58 2.36
N LEU A 114 -5.18 16.40 3.44
CA LEU A 114 -3.77 16.02 3.39
C LEU A 114 -3.60 14.70 2.62
N CYS A 115 -4.35 13.67 2.99
CA CYS A 115 -4.27 12.35 2.33
C CYS A 115 -4.61 12.44 0.84
N ARG A 116 -5.65 13.18 0.46
CA ARG A 116 -6.06 13.33 -0.95
C ARG A 116 -5.06 14.12 -1.76
N GLU A 117 -4.46 15.16 -1.19
CA GLU A 117 -3.39 15.91 -1.85
C GLU A 117 -2.16 15.02 -2.09
N ILE A 118 -1.76 14.21 -1.11
CA ILE A 118 -0.68 13.23 -1.27
C ILE A 118 -1.00 12.24 -2.40
N LEU A 119 -2.22 11.69 -2.42
CA LEU A 119 -2.66 10.77 -3.48
C LEU A 119 -2.74 11.43 -4.85
N ARG A 120 -3.11 12.73 -4.92
CA ARG A 120 -3.17 13.49 -6.16
C ARG A 120 -1.79 13.69 -6.76
N ILE A 121 -0.80 14.09 -5.95
CA ILE A 121 0.55 14.35 -6.46
C ILE A 121 1.33 13.07 -6.74
N THR A 122 0.92 11.93 -6.19
CA THR A 122 1.55 10.61 -6.43
C THR A 122 0.73 9.72 -7.34
N ASP A 123 -0.21 10.28 -8.13
CA ASP A 123 -1.10 9.52 -9.01
C ASP A 123 -0.27 8.70 -10.03
N PRO A 124 -0.40 7.35 -10.08
CA PRO A 124 0.31 6.49 -11.02
C PRO A 124 0.00 6.76 -12.50
N LYS A 125 -1.02 7.55 -12.81
CA LYS A 125 -1.32 7.99 -14.18
C LYS A 125 -0.42 9.13 -14.66
N MET A 126 0.14 9.89 -13.73
CA MET A 126 0.91 11.10 -14.00
C MET A 126 2.35 10.99 -13.50
N THR A 127 2.60 10.09 -12.55
CA THR A 127 3.88 9.94 -11.88
C THR A 127 4.35 8.50 -11.88
N CYS A 128 5.67 8.29 -11.88
CA CYS A 128 6.29 6.99 -11.65
C CYS A 128 7.07 6.99 -10.33
N HIS A 129 6.99 5.88 -9.59
CA HIS A 129 7.76 5.65 -8.38
C HIS A 129 9.05 4.87 -8.69
N ILE A 130 10.18 5.33 -8.14
CA ILE A 130 11.47 4.63 -8.26
C ILE A 130 11.86 4.10 -6.88
N ASP A 131 11.73 2.79 -6.69
CA ASP A 131 11.92 2.13 -5.39
C ASP A 131 13.32 2.32 -4.81
N GLN A 132 14.36 2.34 -5.64
CA GLN A 132 15.74 2.51 -5.20
C GLN A 132 15.97 3.89 -4.59
N LEU A 133 15.19 4.90 -5.01
CA LEU A 133 15.30 6.29 -4.57
C LEU A 133 14.22 6.66 -3.54
N ASN A 134 13.15 5.89 -3.41
CA ASN A 134 11.93 6.23 -2.65
C ASN A 134 11.37 7.61 -3.06
N THR A 135 11.29 7.84 -4.38
CA THR A 135 10.95 9.14 -4.96
C THR A 135 9.97 8.96 -6.11
N TRP A 136 9.00 9.88 -6.21
CA TRP A 136 8.09 10.01 -7.33
C TRP A 136 8.57 11.07 -8.30
N TYR A 137 8.49 10.74 -9.59
CA TYR A 137 8.83 11.63 -10.69
C TYR A 137 7.63 11.82 -11.59
N ASP A 138 7.46 13.03 -12.11
CA ASP A 138 6.44 13.31 -13.12
C ASP A 138 6.82 12.62 -14.44
N MET A 139 5.90 11.84 -15.01
CA MET A 139 6.19 11.01 -16.19
C MET A 139 6.52 11.84 -17.45
N LYS A 140 6.10 13.10 -17.52
CA LYS A 140 6.28 13.96 -18.71
C LYS A 140 7.52 14.82 -18.62
N THR A 141 7.73 15.43 -17.46
CA THR A 141 8.79 16.41 -17.20
C THR A 141 10.03 15.79 -16.56
N HIS A 142 9.91 14.57 -16.03
CA HIS A 142 10.95 13.87 -15.26
C HIS A 142 11.44 14.63 -14.02
N GLN A 143 10.68 15.63 -13.56
CA GLN A 143 10.99 16.35 -12.34
C GLN A 143 10.56 15.55 -11.12
N GLU A 144 11.33 15.66 -10.04
CA GLU A 144 10.94 15.13 -8.73
C GLU A 144 9.65 15.81 -8.27
N VAL A 145 8.66 15.00 -7.93
CA VAL A 145 7.38 15.47 -7.39
C VAL A 145 7.40 15.43 -5.87
N THR A 146 7.81 14.29 -5.31
CA THR A 146 7.96 14.11 -3.87
C THR A 146 8.85 12.92 -3.56
N SER A 147 9.35 12.84 -2.33
CA SER A 147 10.26 11.80 -1.85
C SER A 147 9.95 11.44 -0.40
N SER A 148 10.69 10.49 0.17
CA SER A 148 10.57 10.09 1.58
C SER A 148 10.57 11.27 2.58
N ARG A 149 11.23 12.39 2.23
CA ARG A 149 11.26 13.64 3.02
C ARG A 149 9.88 14.20 3.35
N LEU A 150 8.88 13.90 2.52
CA LEU A 150 7.50 14.30 2.78
C LEU A 150 7.00 13.77 4.13
N PHE A 151 7.32 12.51 4.45
CA PHE A 151 6.83 11.88 5.68
C PHE A 151 7.53 12.43 6.92
N SER A 152 8.83 12.75 6.83
CA SER A 152 9.55 13.44 7.90
C SER A 152 8.99 14.85 8.15
N GLU A 153 8.59 15.57 7.09
CA GLU A 153 7.95 16.89 7.22
C GLU A 153 6.54 16.78 7.83
N ILE A 154 5.75 15.79 7.41
CA ILE A 154 4.44 15.51 8.03
C ILE A 154 4.62 15.16 9.51
N GLN A 155 5.61 14.34 9.85
CA GLN A 155 5.89 14.00 11.23
C GLN A 155 6.33 15.22 12.04
N THR A 156 7.15 16.10 11.48
CA THR A 156 7.54 17.35 12.15
C THR A 156 6.32 18.24 12.41
N THR A 157 5.35 18.25 11.48
CA THR A 157 4.19 19.15 11.53
C THR A 157 3.03 18.61 12.39
N LEU A 158 2.71 17.32 12.27
CA LEU A 158 1.56 16.67 12.91
C LEU A 158 1.97 15.64 13.99
N GLY A 159 3.27 15.40 14.19
CA GLY A 159 3.76 14.35 15.06
C GLY A 159 3.48 12.94 14.52
N THR A 160 3.83 11.95 15.32
CA THR A 160 3.56 10.52 15.03
C THR A 160 2.06 10.23 14.89
N PHE A 161 1.20 10.98 15.58
CA PHE A 161 -0.26 10.86 15.46
C PHE A 161 -0.76 11.19 14.05
N GLY A 162 -0.15 12.15 13.36
CA GLY A 162 -0.50 12.49 11.98
C GLY A 162 -0.21 11.36 11.01
N LEU A 163 1.00 10.79 11.10
CA LEU A 163 1.41 9.64 10.28
C LEU A 163 0.55 8.40 10.55
N ASN A 164 0.32 8.06 11.83
CA ASN A 164 -0.59 6.96 12.20
C ASN A 164 -2.02 7.19 11.70
N GLY A 165 -2.49 8.44 11.76
CA GLY A 165 -3.79 8.84 11.24
C GLY A 165 -3.90 8.66 9.72
N LEU A 166 -2.87 9.05 8.97
CA LEU A 166 -2.79 8.83 7.53
C LEU A 166 -2.76 7.34 7.18
N ASP A 167 -1.95 6.54 7.88
CA ASP A 167 -1.89 5.09 7.65
C ASP A 167 -3.25 4.42 7.86
N ARG A 168 -3.95 4.79 8.95
CA ARG A 168 -5.30 4.29 9.24
C ARG A 168 -6.31 4.71 8.18
N LEU A 169 -6.25 5.95 7.69
CA LEU A 169 -7.12 6.42 6.62
C LEU A 169 -6.85 5.66 5.31
N LEU A 170 -5.58 5.47 4.94
CA LEU A 170 -5.17 4.68 3.78
C LEU A 170 -5.66 3.23 3.89
N CYS A 171 -5.64 2.63 5.10
CA CYS A 171 -6.24 1.30 5.31
C CYS A 171 -7.71 1.27 4.90
N PHE A 172 -8.52 2.22 5.36
CA PHE A 172 -9.95 2.29 4.99
C PHE A 172 -10.16 2.55 3.51
N MET A 173 -9.31 3.36 2.89
CA MET A 173 -9.35 3.60 1.45
C MET A 173 -9.02 2.33 0.67
N ILE A 174 -8.01 1.55 1.09
CA ILE A 174 -7.70 0.23 0.50
C ILE A 174 -8.88 -0.73 0.65
N VAL A 175 -9.52 -0.81 1.83
CA VAL A 175 -10.73 -1.63 2.04
C VAL A 175 -11.81 -1.27 1.02
N LYS A 176 -12.09 0.02 0.85
CA LYS A 176 -13.09 0.51 -0.10
C LYS A 176 -12.73 0.16 -1.54
N GLU A 177 -11.48 0.35 -1.95
CA GLU A 177 -11.04 0.01 -3.31
C GLU A 177 -11.06 -1.49 -3.58
N LEU A 178 -10.71 -2.33 -2.61
CA LEU A 178 -10.81 -3.78 -2.75
C LEU A 178 -12.28 -4.24 -2.84
N GLN A 179 -13.20 -3.64 -2.08
CA GLN A 179 -14.64 -3.91 -2.20
C GLN A 179 -15.21 -3.47 -3.56
N ASN A 180 -14.77 -2.31 -4.06
CA ASN A 180 -15.11 -1.84 -5.40
C ASN A 180 -14.57 -2.79 -6.47
N PHE A 181 -13.34 -3.26 -6.31
CA PHE A 181 -12.72 -4.25 -7.18
C PHE A 181 -13.53 -5.55 -7.21
N LEU A 182 -13.97 -6.09 -6.08
CA LEU A 182 -14.82 -7.29 -6.05
C LEU A 182 -16.16 -7.07 -6.76
N SER A 183 -16.76 -5.90 -6.56
CA SER A 183 -18.01 -5.53 -7.23
C SER A 183 -17.83 -5.42 -8.74
N MET A 184 -16.70 -4.86 -9.18
CA MET A 184 -16.30 -4.77 -10.59
C MET A 184 -16.05 -6.17 -11.16
N PHE A 185 -15.28 -7.02 -10.47
CA PHE A 185 -15.00 -8.39 -10.87
C PHE A 185 -16.30 -9.18 -11.06
N GLN A 186 -17.24 -9.08 -10.11
CA GLN A 186 -18.53 -9.74 -10.22
C GLN A 186 -19.32 -9.25 -11.46
N LYS A 187 -19.34 -7.94 -11.72
CA LYS A 187 -20.13 -7.33 -12.80
C LYS A 187 -19.52 -7.57 -14.19
N ILE A 188 -18.22 -7.40 -14.34
CA ILE A 188 -17.54 -7.40 -15.65
C ILE A 188 -17.08 -8.80 -16.04
N ILE A 189 -16.67 -9.64 -15.07
CA ILE A 189 -16.13 -10.97 -15.35
C ILE A 189 -17.18 -12.06 -15.11
N LEU A 190 -17.79 -12.08 -13.92
CA LEU A 190 -18.68 -13.19 -13.53
C LEU A 190 -20.12 -13.08 -14.04
N ARG A 191 -20.50 -11.98 -14.69
CA ARG A 191 -21.80 -11.85 -15.38
C ARG A 191 -21.68 -11.86 -16.89
N ASP A 192 -20.47 -11.78 -17.43
CA ASP A 192 -20.24 -11.80 -18.87
C ASP A 192 -19.93 -13.22 -19.34
N ARG A 193 -20.86 -13.81 -20.09
CA ARG A 193 -20.75 -15.19 -20.58
C ARG A 193 -19.57 -15.38 -21.53
N THR A 194 -19.32 -14.41 -22.41
CA THR A 194 -18.21 -14.46 -23.38
C THR A 194 -16.85 -14.45 -22.67
N VAL A 195 -16.72 -13.64 -21.61
CA VAL A 195 -15.52 -13.62 -20.78
C VAL A 195 -15.36 -14.97 -20.06
N GLN A 196 -16.42 -15.51 -19.46
CA GLN A 196 -16.35 -16.80 -18.78
C GLN A 196 -15.97 -17.94 -19.72
N ASP A 197 -16.56 -18.01 -20.91
CA ASP A 197 -16.24 -19.04 -21.90
C ASP A 197 -14.78 -18.93 -22.37
N THR A 198 -14.28 -17.70 -22.51
CA THR A 198 -12.86 -17.44 -22.81
C THR A 198 -11.95 -17.93 -21.68
N LEU A 199 -12.27 -17.61 -20.42
CA LEU A 199 -11.49 -18.02 -19.25
C LEU A 199 -11.53 -19.54 -19.05
N LYS A 200 -12.68 -20.18 -19.28
CA LYS A 200 -12.82 -21.64 -19.22
C LYS A 200 -11.98 -22.32 -20.30
N THR A 201 -12.03 -21.80 -21.52
CA THR A 201 -11.20 -22.30 -22.64
C THR A 201 -9.72 -22.17 -22.33
N LEU A 202 -9.30 -21.02 -21.81
CA LEU A 202 -7.91 -20.81 -21.40
C LEU A 202 -7.51 -21.76 -20.27
N MET A 203 -8.34 -21.92 -19.24
CA MET A 203 -8.08 -22.81 -18.11
C MET A 203 -7.90 -24.28 -18.55
N ASN A 204 -8.65 -24.73 -19.55
CA ASN A 204 -8.47 -26.05 -20.13
C ASN A 204 -7.16 -26.16 -20.92
N ALA A 205 -6.80 -25.12 -21.69
CA ALA A 205 -5.59 -25.10 -22.51
C ALA A 205 -4.29 -25.05 -21.68
N VAL A 206 -4.33 -24.47 -20.47
CA VAL A 206 -3.19 -24.35 -19.56
C VAL A 206 -3.10 -25.51 -18.56
N SER A 207 -4.06 -26.44 -18.58
CA SER A 207 -4.06 -27.60 -17.69
C SER A 207 -3.35 -28.79 -18.35
N PRO A 208 -2.45 -29.50 -17.66
CA PRO A 208 -2.01 -29.28 -16.27
C PRO A 208 -0.98 -28.13 -16.14
N LEU A 209 -1.00 -27.39 -15.02
CA LEU A 209 -0.14 -26.20 -14.80
C LEU A 209 1.38 -26.50 -14.85
N LYS A 210 1.79 -27.76 -14.67
CA LYS A 210 3.19 -28.16 -14.73
C LYS A 210 3.68 -28.46 -16.15
N SER A 211 2.81 -28.66 -17.14
CA SER A 211 3.21 -28.96 -18.52
C SER A 211 3.57 -27.69 -19.31
N ILE A 212 4.22 -27.88 -20.46
CA ILE A 212 4.46 -26.83 -21.46
C ILE A 212 3.20 -26.65 -22.31
N VAL A 213 2.85 -25.40 -22.61
CA VAL A 213 1.74 -25.04 -23.48
C VAL A 213 2.25 -24.88 -24.91
N ALA A 214 1.82 -25.78 -25.80
CA ALA A 214 2.12 -25.67 -27.23
C ALA A 214 1.45 -24.43 -27.83
N ASN A 215 2.17 -23.68 -28.67
CA ASN A 215 1.69 -22.41 -29.24
C ASN A 215 1.21 -21.39 -28.18
N SER A 216 1.88 -21.37 -27.02
CA SER A 216 1.59 -20.48 -25.88
C SER A 216 1.33 -19.03 -26.28
N ASN A 217 2.16 -18.44 -27.13
CA ASN A 217 1.98 -17.07 -27.62
C ASN A 217 0.57 -16.88 -28.21
N LYS A 218 0.16 -17.73 -29.15
CA LYS A 218 -1.16 -17.63 -29.78
C LYS A 218 -2.30 -17.79 -28.77
N ILE A 219 -2.18 -18.73 -27.84
CA ILE A 219 -3.21 -19.00 -26.82
C ILE A 219 -3.38 -17.80 -25.90
N TYR A 220 -2.29 -17.29 -25.33
CA TYR A 220 -2.32 -16.16 -24.41
C TYR A 220 -2.76 -14.87 -25.10
N PHE A 221 -2.18 -14.52 -26.26
CA PHE A 221 -2.59 -13.34 -27.01
C PHE A 221 -4.07 -13.39 -27.42
N SER A 222 -4.58 -14.55 -27.83
CA SER A 222 -6.01 -14.71 -28.16
C SER A 222 -6.91 -14.46 -26.95
N ALA A 223 -6.52 -14.96 -25.76
CA ALA A 223 -7.26 -14.73 -24.54
C ALA A 223 -7.22 -13.24 -24.14
N ILE A 224 -6.04 -12.61 -24.14
CA ILE A 224 -5.85 -11.18 -23.83
C ILE A 224 -6.78 -10.33 -24.71
N ALA A 225 -6.72 -10.54 -26.04
CA ALA A 225 -7.51 -9.79 -27.01
C ALA A 225 -9.03 -9.88 -26.74
N LYS A 226 -9.53 -11.08 -26.40
CA LYS A 226 -10.96 -11.30 -26.07
C LYS A 226 -11.38 -10.67 -24.74
N THR A 227 -10.43 -10.38 -23.86
CA THR A 227 -10.65 -9.80 -22.53
C THR A 227 -10.21 -8.33 -22.40
N GLN A 228 -9.79 -7.69 -23.50
CA GLN A 228 -9.18 -6.36 -23.46
C GLN A 228 -10.02 -5.28 -22.75
N LYS A 229 -11.35 -5.37 -22.88
CA LYS A 229 -12.32 -4.44 -22.26
C LYS A 229 -12.25 -4.38 -20.74
N ILE A 230 -11.63 -5.37 -20.09
CA ILE A 230 -11.56 -5.50 -18.63
C ILE A 230 -10.38 -4.69 -18.09
N TRP A 231 -9.28 -4.60 -18.85
CA TRP A 231 -7.97 -4.25 -18.32
C TRP A 231 -7.79 -2.80 -17.91
N THR A 232 -8.50 -1.86 -18.54
CA THR A 232 -8.40 -0.44 -18.15
C THR A 232 -8.88 -0.21 -16.72
N ALA A 233 -10.12 -0.62 -16.41
CA ALA A 233 -10.67 -0.47 -15.06
C ALA A 233 -9.94 -1.34 -14.03
N TYR A 234 -9.47 -2.52 -14.44
CA TYR A 234 -8.69 -3.42 -13.58
C TYR A 234 -7.34 -2.78 -13.21
N LEU A 235 -6.63 -2.22 -14.19
CA LEU A 235 -5.35 -1.54 -14.00
C LEU A 235 -5.49 -0.35 -13.05
N GLU A 236 -6.49 0.50 -13.25
CA GLU A 236 -6.75 1.65 -12.38
C GLU A 236 -6.97 1.22 -10.92
N ALA A 237 -7.77 0.18 -10.69
CA ALA A 237 -8.03 -0.33 -9.34
C ALA A 237 -6.75 -0.88 -8.69
N ILE A 238 -5.97 -1.67 -9.43
CA ILE A 238 -4.73 -2.28 -8.92
C ILE A 238 -3.68 -1.21 -8.61
N MET A 239 -3.41 -0.28 -9.54
CA MET A 239 -2.42 0.78 -9.33
C MET A 239 -2.79 1.67 -8.15
N LYS A 240 -4.09 1.98 -7.96
CA LYS A 240 -4.54 2.78 -6.82
C LYS A 240 -4.28 2.08 -5.49
N VAL A 241 -4.54 0.77 -5.41
CA VAL A 241 -4.20 -0.03 -4.23
C VAL A 241 -2.69 -0.06 -4.00
N GLY A 242 -1.90 -0.24 -5.06
CA GLY A 242 -0.44 -0.24 -4.98
C GLY A 242 0.15 1.10 -4.53
N GLN A 243 -0.34 2.21 -5.07
CA GLN A 243 0.02 3.56 -4.66
C GLN A 243 -0.18 3.74 -3.15
N MET A 244 -1.37 3.40 -2.65
CA MET A 244 -1.66 3.48 -1.21
C MET A 244 -0.71 2.60 -0.39
N GLN A 245 -0.34 1.41 -0.89
CA GLN A 245 0.59 0.53 -0.19
C GLN A 245 2.03 1.06 -0.14
N ILE A 246 2.50 1.71 -1.20
CA ILE A 246 3.81 2.41 -1.17
C ILE A 246 3.78 3.49 -0.08
N LEU A 247 2.73 4.32 -0.06
CA LEU A 247 2.58 5.37 0.95
C LEU A 247 2.57 4.78 2.37
N ARG A 248 1.83 3.69 2.61
CA ARG A 248 1.82 3.00 3.90
C ARG A 248 3.19 2.46 4.29
N GLN A 249 3.96 1.90 3.34
CA GLN A 249 5.33 1.44 3.61
C GLN A 249 6.26 2.60 3.97
N GLN A 250 6.16 3.73 3.28
CA GLN A 250 6.98 4.91 3.61
C GLN A 250 6.61 5.52 4.96
N ILE A 251 5.31 5.56 5.31
CA ILE A 251 4.85 5.95 6.65
C ILE A 251 5.43 5.02 7.72
N ALA A 252 5.33 3.70 7.52
CA ALA A 252 5.87 2.71 8.46
C ALA A 252 7.39 2.85 8.63
N ASN A 253 8.12 3.11 7.54
CA ASN A 253 9.57 3.32 7.58
C ASN A 253 9.94 4.59 8.37
N GLU A 254 9.24 5.71 8.16
CA GLU A 254 9.48 6.96 8.89
C GLU A 254 9.17 6.79 10.39
N LEU A 255 8.03 6.19 10.73
CA LEU A 255 7.66 5.88 12.11
C LEU A 255 8.70 4.98 12.79
N ASN A 256 9.19 3.95 12.09
CA ASN A 256 10.21 3.05 12.61
C ASN A 256 11.55 3.75 12.82
N TYR A 257 11.96 4.57 11.86
CA TYR A 257 13.18 5.35 11.94
C TYR A 257 13.17 6.29 13.15
N SER A 258 12.11 7.09 13.30
CA SER A 258 11.96 7.99 14.45
C SER A 258 11.85 7.22 15.76
N CYS A 259 11.07 6.14 15.84
CA CYS A 259 10.93 5.37 17.08
C CYS A 259 12.28 4.80 17.56
N ARG A 260 13.12 4.31 16.64
CA ARG A 260 14.46 3.80 16.97
C ARG A 260 15.42 4.89 17.43
N PHE A 261 15.25 6.11 16.91
CA PHE A 261 16.10 7.25 17.28
C PHE A 261 15.64 7.87 18.61
N ASP A 262 14.37 8.26 18.70
CA ASP A 262 13.79 9.01 19.83
C ASP A 262 13.43 8.12 21.02
N SER A 263 13.20 6.81 20.80
CA SER A 263 12.66 5.89 21.82
C SER A 263 13.26 4.48 21.71
N LYS A 264 14.59 4.40 21.61
CA LYS A 264 15.35 3.15 21.42
C LYS A 264 14.96 1.99 22.36
N HIS A 265 14.67 2.29 23.63
CA HIS A 265 14.30 1.27 24.62
C HIS A 265 12.90 0.71 24.37
N LEU A 266 11.95 1.56 23.98
CA LEU A 266 10.61 1.15 23.60
C LEU A 266 10.66 0.30 22.33
N ALA A 267 11.41 0.74 21.31
CA ALA A 267 11.58 -0.01 20.07
C ALA A 267 12.15 -1.43 20.35
N ALA A 268 13.21 -1.52 21.15
CA ALA A 268 13.81 -2.81 21.53
C ALA A 268 12.84 -3.69 22.33
N ALA A 269 12.08 -3.11 23.27
CA ALA A 269 11.09 -3.84 24.05
C ALA A 269 9.96 -4.40 23.17
N LEU A 270 9.42 -3.58 22.26
CA LEU A 270 8.37 -4.00 21.33
C LEU A 270 8.86 -5.07 20.35
N GLU A 271 10.06 -4.94 19.80
CA GLU A 271 10.63 -5.95 18.92
C GLU A 271 10.86 -7.28 19.62
N ASN A 272 11.40 -7.25 20.85
CA ASN A 272 11.64 -8.46 21.64
C ASN A 272 10.32 -9.13 22.06
N LEU A 273 9.33 -8.34 22.50
CA LEU A 273 8.02 -8.84 22.86
C LEU A 273 7.31 -9.48 21.66
N ASN A 274 7.35 -8.84 20.49
CA ASN A 274 6.77 -9.40 19.27
C ASN A 274 7.45 -10.71 18.84
N LYS A 275 8.79 -10.76 18.91
CA LYS A 275 9.54 -12.00 18.60
C LYS A 275 9.21 -13.13 19.56
N ALA A 276 9.17 -12.85 20.88
CA ALA A 276 8.83 -13.84 21.89
C ALA A 276 7.41 -14.38 21.69
N LEU A 277 6.45 -13.48 21.48
CA LEU A 277 5.05 -13.86 21.27
C LEU A 277 4.85 -14.72 20.01
N LEU A 278 5.52 -14.38 18.91
CA LEU A 278 5.48 -15.18 17.68
C LEU A 278 6.15 -16.55 17.88
N ALA A 279 7.24 -16.63 18.65
CA ALA A 279 7.90 -17.89 18.98
C ALA A 279 6.99 -18.79 19.84
N ASP A 280 6.30 -18.22 20.83
CA ASP A 280 5.33 -18.96 21.66
C ASP A 280 4.15 -19.48 20.83
N ILE A 281 3.64 -18.68 19.90
CA ILE A 281 2.58 -19.09 18.96
C ILE A 281 3.06 -20.22 18.06
N GLU A 282 4.27 -20.12 17.50
CA GLU A 282 4.85 -21.16 16.66
C GLU A 282 5.08 -22.46 17.45
N ALA A 283 5.55 -22.35 18.69
CA ALA A 283 5.73 -23.48 19.58
C ALA A 283 4.39 -24.18 19.87
N HIS A 284 3.31 -23.42 20.11
CA HIS A 284 1.96 -23.98 20.28
C HIS A 284 1.46 -24.74 19.05
N TYR A 285 1.74 -24.24 17.84
CA TYR A 285 1.36 -24.97 16.61
C TYR A 285 2.13 -26.28 16.42
N GLN A 286 3.33 -26.41 17.01
CA GLN A 286 4.11 -27.65 17.01
C GLN A 286 3.69 -28.58 18.16
N ASP A 287 3.38 -28.03 19.32
CA ASP A 287 2.89 -28.73 20.51
C ASP A 287 1.67 -28.00 21.12
N PRO A 288 0.45 -28.50 20.88
CA PRO A 288 -0.78 -27.89 21.38
C PRO A 288 -0.90 -27.81 22.92
N SER A 289 -0.01 -28.46 23.68
CA SER A 289 0.03 -28.35 25.15
C SER A 289 0.63 -27.03 25.65
N LEU A 290 1.37 -26.32 24.80
CA LEU A 290 2.00 -25.05 25.12
C LEU A 290 0.98 -23.89 25.13
N PRO A 291 1.26 -22.75 25.80
CA PRO A 291 0.31 -21.66 25.90
C PRO A 291 0.06 -20.94 24.56
N TYR A 292 -1.19 -20.55 24.33
CA TYR A 292 -1.60 -19.71 23.21
C TYR A 292 -2.57 -18.62 23.72
N PRO A 293 -2.44 -17.35 23.28
CA PRO A 293 -3.40 -16.31 23.65
C PRO A 293 -4.81 -16.69 23.19
N LYS A 294 -5.71 -16.95 24.14
CA LYS A 294 -7.11 -17.26 23.85
C LYS A 294 -7.81 -16.11 23.10
N GLU A 295 -8.93 -16.39 22.44
CA GLU A 295 -9.66 -15.40 21.63
C GLU A 295 -10.16 -14.19 22.45
N ASP A 296 -10.40 -14.36 23.75
CA ASP A 296 -10.79 -13.30 24.68
C ASP A 296 -9.61 -12.46 25.20
N ASN A 297 -8.38 -12.86 24.89
CA ASN A 297 -7.17 -12.15 25.30
C ASN A 297 -6.89 -10.95 24.39
N THR A 298 -6.86 -9.74 24.96
CA THR A 298 -6.62 -8.48 24.24
C THR A 298 -5.16 -8.24 23.88
N LEU A 299 -4.22 -9.07 24.37
CA LEU A 299 -2.77 -8.88 24.21
C LEU A 299 -2.35 -8.66 22.76
N LEU A 300 -2.81 -9.51 21.84
CA LEU A 300 -2.47 -9.40 20.41
C LEU A 300 -3.01 -8.10 19.81
N TYR A 301 -4.20 -7.69 20.21
CA TYR A 301 -4.83 -6.46 19.74
C TYR A 301 -4.08 -5.21 20.24
N GLU A 302 -3.76 -5.18 21.54
CA GLU A 302 -3.07 -4.06 22.17
C GLU A 302 -1.63 -3.92 21.65
N ILE A 303 -0.86 -5.01 21.59
CA ILE A 303 0.51 -4.99 21.05
C ILE A 303 0.52 -4.54 19.60
N THR A 304 -0.45 -4.99 18.79
CA THR A 304 -0.52 -4.57 17.37
C THR A 304 -0.63 -3.06 17.24
N ALA A 305 -1.42 -2.38 18.09
CA ALA A 305 -1.51 -0.92 18.05
C ALA A 305 -0.18 -0.23 18.35
N TYR A 306 0.61 -0.75 19.31
CA TYR A 306 1.95 -0.24 19.60
C TYR A 306 2.95 -0.52 18.48
N LEU A 307 2.91 -1.71 17.89
CA LEU A 307 3.75 -2.08 16.75
C LEU A 307 3.45 -1.23 15.51
N GLU A 308 2.17 -0.99 15.22
CA GLU A 308 1.75 -0.10 14.13
C GLU A 308 2.24 1.33 14.39
N ALA A 309 2.05 1.84 15.62
CA ALA A 309 2.50 3.19 16.01
C ALA A 309 4.03 3.38 15.98
N ALA A 310 4.79 2.31 16.19
CA ALA A 310 6.25 2.28 16.10
C ALA A 310 6.78 1.92 14.71
N GLY A 311 5.90 1.74 13.71
CA GLY A 311 6.29 1.32 12.36
C GLY A 311 6.87 -0.12 12.29
N ILE A 312 6.69 -0.94 13.33
CA ILE A 312 7.17 -2.33 13.40
C ILE A 312 6.10 -3.26 12.81
N HIS A 313 5.76 -3.08 11.54
CA HIS A 313 4.81 -3.94 10.84
C HIS A 313 5.09 -3.96 9.32
N ASN A 314 4.48 -4.90 8.61
CA ASN A 314 4.51 -4.93 7.14
C ASN A 314 3.10 -4.65 6.59
N PRO A 315 2.84 -3.47 6.00
CA PRO A 315 1.55 -3.13 5.39
C PRO A 315 1.01 -4.16 4.39
N LEU A 316 1.89 -4.85 3.66
CA LEU A 316 1.52 -5.87 2.67
C LEU A 316 0.99 -7.16 3.30
N ASN A 317 1.27 -7.41 4.58
CA ASN A 317 0.78 -8.60 5.27
C ASN A 317 -0.64 -8.43 5.82
N LYS A 318 -1.19 -7.22 5.82
CA LYS A 318 -2.50 -6.92 6.38
C LYS A 318 -3.63 -7.52 5.53
N ILE A 319 -4.60 -8.14 6.20
CA ILE A 319 -5.86 -8.57 5.61
C ILE A 319 -6.87 -7.44 5.81
N TYR A 320 -7.34 -6.86 4.71
CA TYR A 320 -8.26 -5.73 4.70
C TYR A 320 -9.71 -6.17 4.55
N ILE A 321 -9.96 -7.24 3.80
CA ILE A 321 -11.30 -7.71 3.50
C ILE A 321 -11.42 -9.21 3.71
N THR A 322 -12.59 -9.64 4.19
CA THR A 322 -12.98 -11.04 4.16
C THR A 322 -13.52 -11.38 2.77
N THR A 323 -12.96 -12.41 2.14
CA THR A 323 -13.33 -12.81 0.78
C THR A 323 -14.08 -14.14 0.79
N LYS A 324 -14.99 -14.32 -0.17
CA LYS A 324 -15.58 -15.62 -0.51
C LYS A 324 -14.79 -16.24 -1.66
N ARG A 325 -15.02 -17.53 -1.91
CA ARG A 325 -14.49 -18.21 -3.10
C ARG A 325 -14.84 -17.41 -4.35
N LEU A 326 -13.83 -16.99 -5.09
CA LEU A 326 -13.97 -16.22 -6.33
C LEU A 326 -13.52 -17.08 -7.52
N PRO A 327 -14.43 -17.52 -8.40
CA PRO A 327 -14.08 -18.30 -9.59
C PRO A 327 -13.14 -17.53 -10.52
N TYR A 328 -12.26 -18.27 -11.22
CA TYR A 328 -11.31 -17.73 -12.20
C TYR A 328 -10.32 -16.68 -11.68
N PHE A 329 -10.27 -16.41 -10.37
CA PHE A 329 -9.42 -15.36 -9.83
C PHE A 329 -7.91 -15.52 -10.14
N PRO A 330 -7.27 -16.70 -10.02
CA PRO A 330 -5.85 -16.84 -10.36
C PRO A 330 -5.58 -16.57 -11.83
N ILE A 331 -6.42 -17.15 -12.71
CA ILE A 331 -6.24 -17.05 -14.16
C ILE A 331 -6.52 -15.64 -14.69
N VAL A 332 -7.46 -14.91 -14.09
CA VAL A 332 -7.70 -13.50 -14.42
C VAL A 332 -6.52 -12.63 -14.00
N ASN A 333 -5.99 -12.78 -12.78
CA ASN A 333 -4.83 -12.00 -12.35
C ASN A 333 -3.58 -12.33 -13.18
N PHE A 334 -3.39 -13.59 -13.53
CA PHE A 334 -2.34 -14.02 -14.44
C PHE A 334 -2.49 -13.35 -15.82
N LEU A 335 -3.68 -13.45 -16.42
CA LEU A 335 -3.97 -12.87 -17.73
C LEU A 335 -3.82 -11.34 -17.72
N PHE A 336 -4.24 -10.69 -16.63
CA PHE A 336 -4.07 -9.26 -16.42
C PHE A 336 -2.59 -8.86 -16.38
N LEU A 337 -1.75 -9.59 -15.63
CA LEU A 337 -0.31 -9.33 -15.54
C LEU A 337 0.32 -9.38 -16.94
N ILE A 338 0.15 -10.50 -17.65
CA ILE A 338 0.75 -10.67 -18.99
C ILE A 338 0.17 -9.69 -20.03
N ALA A 339 -1.04 -9.17 -19.83
CA ALA A 339 -1.58 -8.10 -20.67
C ALA A 339 -0.92 -6.73 -20.44
N GLN A 340 -0.23 -6.51 -19.31
CA GLN A 340 0.51 -5.27 -19.04
C GLN A 340 1.98 -5.36 -19.46
N LEU A 341 2.59 -6.55 -19.50
CA LEU A 341 4.02 -6.74 -19.81
C LEU A 341 4.46 -6.09 -21.13
N PRO A 342 3.69 -6.14 -22.24
CA PRO A 342 4.10 -5.51 -23.50
C PRO A 342 4.23 -3.97 -23.44
N LYS A 343 3.65 -3.35 -22.42
CA LYS A 343 3.70 -1.89 -22.17
C LYS A 343 4.88 -1.48 -21.30
N LEU A 344 5.66 -2.46 -20.84
CA LEU A 344 6.80 -2.23 -19.96
C LEU A 344 8.10 -2.61 -20.68
N GLN A 345 9.20 -2.06 -20.19
CA GLN A 345 10.54 -2.39 -20.65
C GLN A 345 11.50 -2.38 -19.47
N TYR A 346 12.48 -3.27 -19.49
CA TYR A 346 13.51 -3.29 -18.47
C TYR A 346 14.57 -2.22 -18.74
N ASN A 347 14.98 -1.54 -17.68
CA ASN A 347 16.11 -0.63 -17.66
C ASN A 347 17.06 -1.05 -16.53
N LYS A 348 18.35 -1.20 -16.84
CA LYS A 348 19.36 -1.66 -15.88
C LYS A 348 19.49 -0.77 -14.64
N ASN A 349 19.28 0.54 -14.78
CA ASN A 349 19.44 1.51 -13.70
C ASN A 349 18.15 1.72 -12.90
N LEU A 350 17.00 1.66 -13.57
CA LEU A 350 15.70 2.02 -12.99
C LEU A 350 14.80 0.81 -12.68
N GLY A 351 15.15 -0.37 -13.17
CA GLY A 351 14.28 -1.55 -13.15
C GLY A 351 13.23 -1.50 -14.26
N MET A 352 12.05 -2.04 -14.00
CA MET A 352 10.94 -2.03 -14.96
C MET A 352 10.34 -0.63 -15.07
N VAL A 353 10.31 -0.11 -16.29
CA VAL A 353 9.74 1.21 -16.59
C VAL A 353 8.69 1.09 -17.68
N CYS A 354 7.82 2.09 -17.77
CA CYS A 354 6.86 2.17 -18.85
C CYS A 354 7.58 2.35 -20.20
N ARG A 355 7.11 1.64 -21.23
CA ARG A 355 7.72 1.67 -22.57
C ARG A 355 7.38 2.96 -23.31
N LYS A 356 6.17 3.48 -23.13
CA LYS A 356 5.73 4.75 -23.71
C LYS A 356 5.22 5.67 -22.60
N PRO A 357 5.59 6.97 -22.60
CA PRO A 357 5.08 7.92 -21.59
C PRO A 357 3.55 8.07 -21.56
N ALA A 358 2.84 7.67 -22.63
CA ALA A 358 1.39 7.70 -22.70
C ALA A 358 0.71 6.46 -22.10
N ASP A 359 1.45 5.38 -21.85
CA ASP A 359 0.91 4.17 -21.25
C ASP A 359 0.80 4.40 -19.72
N PRO A 360 -0.41 4.29 -19.13
CA PRO A 360 -0.65 4.65 -17.73
C PRO A 360 -0.28 3.48 -16.81
N VAL A 361 0.97 3.01 -16.86
CA VAL A 361 1.45 1.88 -16.06
C VAL A 361 2.71 2.29 -15.32
N ASP A 362 2.65 2.17 -14.00
CA ASP A 362 3.82 2.25 -13.12
C ASP A 362 4.07 0.90 -12.44
N TRP A 363 5.32 0.45 -12.48
CA TRP A 363 5.66 -0.92 -12.10
C TRP A 363 5.48 -1.20 -10.60
N PRO A 364 6.06 -0.41 -9.66
CA PRO A 364 5.90 -0.71 -8.25
C PRO A 364 4.43 -0.68 -7.77
N PRO A 365 3.58 0.31 -8.16
CA PRO A 365 2.15 0.26 -7.86
C PRO A 365 1.44 -0.95 -8.46
N LEU A 366 1.78 -1.36 -9.69
CA LEU A 366 1.19 -2.57 -10.30
C LEU A 366 1.50 -3.82 -9.47
N VAL A 367 2.76 -4.01 -9.11
CA VAL A 367 3.22 -5.17 -8.32
C VAL A 367 2.57 -5.16 -6.94
N LEU A 368 2.70 -4.08 -6.19
CA LEU A 368 2.19 -3.99 -4.82
C LEU A 368 0.66 -4.08 -4.75
N GLY A 369 -0.03 -3.57 -5.77
CA GLY A 369 -1.47 -3.74 -5.94
C GLY A 369 -1.88 -5.20 -6.13
N LEU A 370 -1.17 -5.94 -6.99
CA LEU A 370 -1.40 -7.37 -7.22
C LEU A 370 -1.08 -8.20 -5.98
N LEU A 371 0.06 -7.96 -5.33
CA LEU A 371 0.45 -8.63 -4.09
C LEU A 371 -0.62 -8.43 -3.00
N THR A 372 -1.06 -7.18 -2.83
CA THR A 372 -2.10 -6.84 -1.86
C THR A 372 -3.39 -7.56 -2.17
N LEU A 373 -3.84 -7.54 -3.43
CA LEU A 373 -5.06 -8.21 -3.85
C LEU A 373 -4.99 -9.72 -3.61
N LEU A 374 -3.89 -10.39 -4.01
CA LEU A 374 -3.70 -11.83 -3.82
C LEU A 374 -3.70 -12.22 -2.34
N LYS A 375 -3.10 -11.39 -1.48
CA LYS A 375 -3.03 -11.63 -0.02
C LYS A 375 -4.40 -11.66 0.65
N GLN A 376 -5.43 -11.06 0.06
CA GLN A 376 -6.79 -11.04 0.62
C GLN A 376 -7.54 -12.36 0.44
N PHE A 377 -7.00 -13.28 -0.36
CA PHE A 377 -7.59 -14.58 -0.66
C PHE A 377 -6.77 -15.70 -0.03
N HIS A 378 -7.39 -16.88 0.03
CA HIS A 378 -6.71 -18.09 0.49
C HIS A 378 -5.43 -18.36 -0.32
N SER A 379 -4.35 -18.78 0.34
CA SER A 379 -3.00 -18.99 -0.24
C SER A 379 -2.97 -19.82 -1.52
N ARG A 380 -3.84 -20.83 -1.63
CA ARG A 380 -4.06 -21.63 -2.85
C ARG A 380 -4.30 -20.81 -4.12
N TYR A 381 -4.95 -19.64 -4.03
CA TYR A 381 -5.15 -18.75 -5.16
C TYR A 381 -3.81 -18.18 -5.67
N THR A 382 -2.96 -17.76 -4.74
CA THR A 382 -1.62 -17.26 -5.02
C THR A 382 -0.73 -18.35 -5.59
N GLU A 383 -0.77 -19.56 -5.03
CA GLU A 383 -0.03 -20.72 -5.55
C GLU A 383 -0.41 -21.03 -7.01
N GLN A 384 -1.70 -21.04 -7.34
CA GLN A 384 -2.16 -21.24 -8.72
C GLN A 384 -1.72 -20.12 -9.66
N PHE A 385 -1.74 -18.88 -9.19
CA PHE A 385 -1.28 -17.72 -9.94
C PHE A 385 0.22 -17.79 -10.25
N LEU A 386 1.06 -18.13 -9.26
CA LEU A 386 2.50 -18.31 -9.44
C LEU A 386 2.81 -19.48 -10.38
N ALA A 387 2.06 -20.59 -10.27
CA ALA A 387 2.19 -21.72 -11.19
C ALA A 387 1.86 -21.36 -12.64
N LEU A 388 0.86 -20.51 -12.88
CA LEU A 388 0.52 -20.01 -14.22
C LEU A 388 1.64 -19.12 -14.79
N ILE A 389 2.24 -18.25 -13.96
CA ILE A 389 3.42 -17.45 -14.37
C ILE A 389 4.58 -18.36 -14.74
N GLY A 390 4.88 -19.37 -13.91
CA GLY A 390 5.96 -20.31 -14.19
C GLY A 390 5.72 -21.14 -15.46
N GLN A 391 4.47 -21.50 -15.75
CA GLN A 391 4.10 -22.14 -17.01
C GLN A 391 4.28 -21.21 -18.21
N PHE A 392 3.89 -19.95 -18.09
CA PHE A 392 4.09 -18.93 -19.12
C PHE A 392 5.57 -18.78 -19.48
N ILE A 393 6.43 -18.59 -18.46
CA ILE A 393 7.88 -18.47 -18.63
C ILE A 393 8.44 -19.70 -19.35
N ARG A 394 8.19 -20.91 -18.82
CA ARG A 394 8.71 -22.16 -19.40
C ARG A 394 8.22 -22.37 -20.84
N SER A 395 6.95 -22.11 -21.11
CA SER A 395 6.36 -22.37 -22.44
C SER A 395 6.82 -21.37 -23.50
N THR A 396 7.06 -20.12 -23.10
CA THR A 396 7.54 -19.09 -24.02
C THR A 396 9.04 -19.24 -24.29
N VAL A 397 9.84 -19.59 -23.28
CA VAL A 397 11.28 -19.89 -23.45
C VAL A 397 11.48 -21.10 -24.37
N GLU A 398 10.70 -22.18 -24.20
CA GLU A 398 10.76 -23.37 -25.06
C GLU A 398 10.48 -23.07 -26.54
N GLN A 399 9.67 -22.05 -26.84
CA GLN A 399 9.41 -21.65 -28.23
C GLN A 399 10.58 -20.85 -28.83
N CYS A 400 11.35 -20.16 -28.00
CA CYS A 400 12.49 -19.35 -28.41
C CYS A 400 13.76 -20.17 -28.64
N THR A 401 13.92 -21.34 -28.00
CA THR A 401 15.09 -22.23 -28.20
C THR A 401 15.20 -22.75 -29.64
N SER A 402 14.11 -22.70 -30.42
CA SER A 402 14.11 -23.03 -31.85
C SER A 402 14.68 -21.93 -32.76
N GLN A 403 15.03 -20.76 -32.22
CA GLN A 403 15.55 -19.62 -32.99
C GLN A 403 17.09 -19.60 -33.04
N LYS A 404 17.67 -19.07 -34.14
CA LYS A 404 19.14 -19.03 -34.38
C LYS A 404 19.92 -18.21 -33.33
N ILE A 405 19.28 -17.25 -32.69
CA ILE A 405 19.81 -16.46 -31.57
C ILE A 405 18.71 -16.44 -30.51
N PRO A 406 18.85 -17.22 -29.41
CA PRO A 406 17.85 -17.23 -28.36
C PRO A 406 18.00 -15.96 -27.52
N GLU A 407 17.22 -14.92 -27.84
CA GLU A 407 17.05 -13.75 -26.99
C GLU A 407 15.82 -13.95 -26.11
N MET A 408 15.92 -13.64 -24.81
CA MET A 408 14.80 -13.80 -23.89
C MET A 408 13.72 -12.76 -24.20
N PRO A 409 12.47 -13.14 -24.47
CA PRO A 409 11.42 -12.17 -24.77
C PRO A 409 11.20 -11.19 -23.60
N ALA A 410 10.97 -9.92 -23.92
CA ALA A 410 10.75 -8.87 -22.91
C ALA A 410 9.61 -9.21 -21.92
N ASP A 411 8.55 -9.88 -22.39
CA ASP A 411 7.45 -10.32 -21.53
C ASP A 411 7.91 -11.42 -20.54
N VAL A 412 8.84 -12.29 -20.93
CA VAL A 412 9.42 -13.30 -20.02
C VAL A 412 10.27 -12.61 -18.95
N VAL A 413 11.07 -11.62 -19.35
CA VAL A 413 11.87 -10.80 -18.43
C VAL A 413 10.98 -10.09 -17.42
N GLY A 414 9.89 -9.48 -17.87
CA GLY A 414 8.93 -8.82 -16.98
C GLY A 414 8.24 -9.80 -16.02
N ALA A 415 7.91 -11.02 -16.47
CA ALA A 415 7.35 -12.05 -15.61
C ALA A 415 8.36 -12.55 -14.55
N LEU A 416 9.64 -12.68 -14.91
CA LEU A 416 10.71 -13.05 -13.98
C LEU A 416 10.94 -11.95 -12.93
N LEU A 417 10.97 -10.69 -13.36
CA LEU A 417 11.08 -9.53 -12.45
C LEU A 417 9.89 -9.45 -11.50
N PHE A 418 8.67 -9.76 -11.97
CA PHE A 418 7.51 -9.84 -11.09
C PHE A 418 7.71 -10.90 -9.99
N LEU A 419 8.24 -12.08 -10.32
CA LEU A 419 8.51 -13.13 -9.32
C LEU A 419 9.60 -12.72 -8.33
N GLU A 420 10.64 -12.02 -8.80
CA GLU A 420 11.69 -11.48 -7.94
C GLU A 420 11.13 -10.42 -6.97
N ASP A 421 10.36 -9.46 -7.48
CA ASP A 421 9.72 -8.45 -6.65
C ASP A 421 8.67 -9.06 -5.72
N TYR A 422 7.96 -10.10 -6.14
CA TYR A 422 7.05 -10.86 -5.28
C TYR A 422 7.80 -11.41 -4.06
N VAL A 423 8.93 -12.09 -4.27
CA VAL A 423 9.77 -12.65 -3.20
C VAL A 423 10.31 -11.52 -2.30
N ARG A 424 10.85 -10.45 -2.91
CA ARG A 424 11.40 -9.29 -2.21
C ARG A 424 10.38 -8.62 -1.29
N TYR A 425 9.20 -8.29 -1.82
CA TYR A 425 8.18 -7.53 -1.09
C TYR A 425 7.44 -8.37 -0.04
N THR A 426 7.20 -9.65 -0.33
CA THR A 426 6.57 -10.56 0.65
C THR A 426 7.54 -11.06 1.71
N LYS A 427 8.86 -10.86 1.51
CA LYS A 427 9.93 -11.42 2.34
C LYS A 427 9.85 -12.95 2.47
N LEU A 428 9.27 -13.61 1.47
CA LEU A 428 9.21 -15.06 1.41
C LEU A 428 10.54 -15.63 0.90
N PRO A 429 10.85 -16.91 1.19
CA PRO A 429 12.07 -17.51 0.66
C PRO A 429 11.97 -17.69 -0.87
N ARG A 430 13.10 -17.50 -1.56
CA ARG A 430 13.21 -17.61 -3.02
C ARG A 430 12.69 -18.93 -3.60
N ARG A 431 12.73 -20.02 -2.82
CA ARG A 431 12.16 -21.33 -3.14
C ARG A 431 10.70 -21.29 -3.62
N VAL A 432 9.93 -20.28 -3.20
CA VAL A 432 8.53 -20.08 -3.63
C VAL A 432 8.45 -19.79 -5.14
N ALA A 433 9.38 -19.02 -5.69
CA ALA A 433 9.46 -18.77 -7.13
C ALA A 433 10.10 -19.95 -7.88
N GLU A 434 11.17 -20.52 -7.32
CA GLU A 434 11.92 -21.66 -7.90
C GLU A 434 11.10 -22.95 -8.01
N ALA A 435 10.06 -23.10 -7.19
CA ALA A 435 9.10 -24.20 -7.31
C ALA A 435 8.36 -24.22 -8.66
N HIS A 436 8.35 -23.10 -9.39
CA HIS A 436 7.59 -22.92 -10.63
C HIS A 436 8.47 -22.61 -11.86
N VAL A 437 9.70 -22.15 -11.66
CA VAL A 437 10.64 -21.73 -12.72
C VAL A 437 12.02 -22.37 -12.48
N PRO A 438 12.68 -22.94 -13.51
CA PRO A 438 14.03 -23.48 -13.36
C PRO A 438 15.04 -22.44 -12.86
N ASN A 439 15.86 -22.81 -11.87
CA ASN A 439 16.82 -21.90 -11.22
C ASN A 439 17.73 -21.18 -12.21
N PHE A 440 18.25 -21.90 -13.21
CA PHE A 440 19.12 -21.32 -14.24
C PHE A 440 18.49 -20.13 -14.98
N ILE A 441 17.19 -20.23 -15.33
CA ILE A 441 16.48 -19.12 -16.00
C ILE A 441 16.32 -17.94 -15.03
N PHE A 442 16.06 -18.23 -13.75
CA PHE A 442 15.85 -17.22 -12.72
C PHE A 442 17.15 -16.51 -12.30
N ASP A 443 18.31 -17.15 -12.45
CA ASP A 443 19.62 -16.55 -12.17
C ASP A 443 20.17 -15.73 -13.34
N GLU A 444 20.08 -16.27 -14.56
CA GLU A 444 20.75 -15.69 -15.74
C GLU A 444 19.92 -14.62 -16.46
N PHE A 445 18.65 -14.41 -16.12
CA PHE A 445 17.86 -13.45 -16.90
C PHE A 445 18.36 -12.00 -16.82
N ARG A 446 19.10 -11.63 -15.77
CA ARG A 446 19.70 -10.28 -15.63
C ARG A 446 21.08 -10.17 -16.28
N THR A 447 21.77 -11.27 -16.56
CA THR A 447 23.08 -11.28 -17.21
C THR A 447 22.95 -11.24 -18.74
N VAL A 448 21.80 -11.69 -19.26
CA VAL A 448 21.44 -11.71 -20.69
C VAL A 448 20.80 -10.39 -21.15
N LEU A 449 20.53 -9.45 -20.24
CA LEU A 449 19.96 -8.11 -20.48
C LEU A 449 21.03 -7.01 -20.43
#